data_AF-A0A177F3M7-F1
#
_entry.id   AF-A0A177F3M7-F1
#
_cell.length_a   1.000
_cell.length_b   1.000
_cell.length_c   1.000
_cell.angle_alpha   90.00
_cell.angle_beta   90.00
_cell.angle_gamma   90.00
#
_symmetry.space_group_name_H-M   'P 1'
#
loop_
_entity.id
_entity.type
_entity.pdbx_description
1 polymer ?
#
loop_
_entity_poly.entity_id
_entity_poly.type
_entity_poly.pdbx_seq_one_letter_code
_entity_poly.pdbx_strand_id
1 'polypeptide(L)'
;MEQNRSSRRTMRSASTAAAPAEEPDNFERHNIPPTDYGEWRAHGRVVLGPGNLFHPFSRSPIPEIRQRARFMKQHALCPHPVHQQTRVPTSPHDPEARKIEGVSTEPPAHVSFECPDCGIATYCSEEHWADDFEAHLEICDTLRQINEDDHDLRSGRWFPEFEYPGPQMDEALVNMTNWDTFLYTRQFEAVNDERSMRQVTKLLTYPLTIGSVLHELSPYNIRPGGRLTPEGLKSLSALRYTLHPPKTGQGKDIKGLRLSSPPVRIFVLGARAESSLPREVWTQLSYLFPQSLIHLIFIGPESMMNRDAEFPLPERTSQNPFGAIVEDRVSPKMKITTYVDYFHTLHEANAFYPYDPYFDCFMLFHPGLGHPASSLEWENTLPRLLETKIPVLCTGYTEWDMTRDWQWVMEKCAGEVDLLMEPGENRFRSLRWDLNDLDPQDISCGNWGVWAFRGKRYEATRRDLT
;
A
#
# COMPACT_ATOMS: atom_id res chain seq x y z
N MET A 1 44.57 -75.49 -17.68
CA MET A 1 44.68 -74.63 -18.88
C MET A 1 43.44 -73.76 -18.90
N GLU A 2 43.53 -72.62 -18.21
CA GLU A 2 43.80 -71.29 -18.82
C GLU A 2 42.51 -70.71 -19.42
N GLN A 3 41.87 -69.76 -18.72
CA GLN A 3 42.07 -68.31 -18.88
C GLN A 3 41.78 -67.84 -20.32
N ASN A 4 40.76 -66.99 -20.53
CA ASN A 4 41.01 -65.55 -20.52
C ASN A 4 39.74 -64.68 -20.46
N ARG A 5 39.90 -63.56 -19.75
CA ARG A 5 38.96 -62.46 -19.52
C ARG A 5 39.12 -61.36 -20.60
N SER A 6 38.13 -60.45 -20.61
CA SER A 6 38.17 -59.03 -21.04
C SER A 6 37.84 -58.78 -22.52
N SER A 7 37.01 -57.80 -22.92
CA SER A 7 36.65 -56.54 -22.28
C SER A 7 35.20 -56.10 -22.61
N ARG A 8 34.52 -55.54 -21.60
CA ARG A 8 33.28 -54.76 -21.76
C ARG A 8 33.63 -53.47 -22.51
N ARG A 9 32.94 -53.18 -23.62
CA ARG A 9 32.90 -51.85 -24.22
C ARG A 9 31.47 -51.31 -24.09
N THR A 10 31.31 -50.40 -23.15
CA THR A 10 30.09 -49.65 -22.84
C THR A 10 29.75 -48.75 -24.04
N MET A 11 28.70 -49.08 -24.78
CA MET A 11 28.07 -48.11 -25.68
C MET A 11 27.25 -47.14 -24.84
N ARG A 12 27.72 -45.90 -24.73
CA ARG A 12 26.93 -44.78 -24.22
C ARG A 12 25.83 -44.48 -25.23
N SER A 13 24.60 -44.87 -24.94
CA SER A 13 23.42 -44.31 -25.60
C SER A 13 23.28 -42.86 -25.13
N ALA A 14 23.45 -41.91 -26.05
CA ALA A 14 23.12 -40.51 -25.82
C ALA A 14 21.60 -40.41 -25.59
N SER A 15 21.19 -40.10 -24.36
CA SER A 15 19.83 -39.67 -24.08
C SER A 15 19.69 -38.25 -24.63
N THR A 16 18.98 -38.12 -25.74
CA THR A 16 18.50 -36.83 -26.25
C THR A 16 17.66 -36.17 -25.17
N ALA A 17 18.19 -35.08 -24.60
CA ALA A 17 17.42 -34.20 -23.73
C ALA A 17 16.25 -33.64 -24.56
N ALA A 18 15.03 -33.98 -24.16
CA ALA A 18 13.84 -33.34 -24.70
C ALA A 18 13.90 -31.85 -24.35
N ALA A 19 13.79 -31.00 -25.36
CA ALA A 19 13.60 -29.57 -25.17
C ALA A 19 12.36 -29.35 -24.28
N PRO A 20 12.37 -28.36 -23.37
CA PRO A 20 11.16 -27.99 -22.65
C PRO A 20 10.11 -27.60 -23.68
N ALA A 21 8.89 -28.12 -23.51
CA ALA A 21 7.76 -27.76 -24.35
C ALA A 21 7.56 -26.24 -24.23
N GLU A 22 7.72 -25.52 -25.33
CA GLU A 22 7.22 -24.15 -25.45
C GLU A 22 5.71 -24.22 -25.23
N GLU A 23 5.24 -23.68 -24.10
CA GLU A 23 3.81 -23.42 -23.94
C GLU A 23 3.40 -22.42 -25.03
N PRO A 24 2.35 -22.70 -25.81
CA PRO A 24 1.89 -21.76 -26.82
C PRO A 24 1.47 -20.47 -26.13
N ASP A 25 1.97 -19.35 -26.65
CA ASP A 25 1.60 -18.00 -26.25
C ASP A 25 0.07 -17.90 -26.13
N ASN A 26 -0.40 -17.69 -24.90
CA ASN A 26 -1.79 -17.90 -24.54
C ASN A 26 -2.57 -16.63 -24.92
N PHE A 27 -2.83 -16.49 -26.22
CA PHE A 27 -3.52 -15.39 -26.91
C PHE A 27 -4.88 -15.03 -26.28
N GLU A 28 -5.47 -15.93 -25.48
CA GLU A 28 -6.75 -15.74 -24.81
C GLU A 28 -6.68 -14.92 -23.50
N ARG A 29 -5.49 -14.61 -22.97
CA ARG A 29 -5.34 -13.66 -21.85
C ARG A 29 -5.60 -12.19 -22.23
N HIS A 30 -5.77 -11.91 -23.53
CA HIS A 30 -5.98 -10.57 -24.08
C HIS A 30 -7.44 -10.10 -24.12
N ASN A 31 -8.42 -10.96 -23.81
CA ASN A 31 -9.85 -10.63 -23.94
C ASN A 31 -10.63 -10.81 -22.63
N ILE A 32 -10.17 -10.18 -21.54
CA ILE A 32 -10.97 -10.02 -20.32
C ILE A 32 -11.57 -8.60 -20.35
N PRO A 33 -12.91 -8.44 -20.21
CA PRO A 33 -13.54 -7.12 -20.26
C PRO A 33 -13.10 -6.22 -19.09
N PRO A 34 -13.17 -4.88 -19.24
CA PRO A 34 -12.53 -3.92 -18.36
C PRO A 34 -13.15 -3.89 -16.96
N THR A 35 -12.32 -3.75 -15.93
CA THR A 35 -12.71 -3.33 -14.58
C THR A 35 -12.06 -1.98 -14.29
N ASP A 36 -12.78 -1.06 -13.63
CA ASP A 36 -12.50 0.38 -13.52
C ASP A 36 -11.21 0.80 -12.78
N TYR A 37 -10.36 -0.14 -12.37
CA TYR A 37 -8.95 0.13 -12.06
C TYR A 37 -8.15 0.14 -13.35
N GLY A 38 -8.38 1.19 -14.15
CA GLY A 38 -7.56 1.70 -15.25
C GLY A 38 -6.78 0.66 -16.04
N GLU A 39 -7.15 0.49 -17.30
CA GLU A 39 -6.42 -0.26 -18.33
C GLU A 39 -4.91 0.10 -18.36
N TRP A 40 -4.09 -0.52 -17.50
CA TRP A 40 -2.63 -0.50 -17.61
C TRP A 40 -2.13 -1.59 -18.56
N ARG A 41 -3.04 -2.30 -19.22
CA ARG A 41 -2.73 -3.22 -20.30
C ARG A 41 -2.56 -2.39 -21.56
N ALA A 42 -1.42 -2.56 -22.24
CA ALA A 42 -1.12 -1.85 -23.48
C ALA A 42 -2.36 -1.83 -24.38
N HIS A 43 -2.95 -0.65 -24.55
CA HIS A 43 -3.87 -0.44 -25.64
C HIS A 43 -3.10 -0.77 -26.92
N GLY A 44 -3.73 -1.46 -27.88
CA GLY A 44 -3.09 -1.82 -29.15
C GLY A 44 -2.59 -0.61 -29.97
N ARG A 45 -2.72 0.61 -29.45
CA ARG A 45 -2.20 1.86 -30.01
C ARG A 45 -1.49 2.67 -28.93
N VAL A 46 -0.16 2.76 -29.05
CA VAL A 46 0.67 3.68 -28.28
C VAL A 46 0.39 5.12 -28.74
N VAL A 47 -0.03 5.97 -27.81
CA VAL A 47 -0.36 7.40 -28.03
C VAL A 47 0.86 8.28 -27.84
N LEU A 48 1.72 7.96 -26.87
CA LEU A 48 2.93 8.72 -26.53
C LEU A 48 4.16 7.81 -26.46
N GLY A 49 5.29 8.30 -26.96
CA GLY A 49 6.58 7.62 -26.82
C GLY A 49 7.35 8.07 -25.57
N PRO A 50 8.35 7.28 -25.10
CA PRO A 50 9.10 7.58 -23.86
C PRO A 50 9.82 8.94 -23.84
N GLY A 51 10.20 9.46 -25.02
CA GLY A 51 10.86 10.76 -25.16
C GLY A 51 9.91 11.97 -25.32
N ASN A 52 8.59 11.77 -25.24
CA ASN A 52 7.59 12.81 -25.48
C ASN A 52 6.42 12.72 -24.48
N LEU A 53 6.75 12.66 -23.19
CA LEU A 53 5.77 12.52 -22.11
C LEU A 53 5.36 13.85 -21.48
N PHE A 54 6.16 14.90 -21.63
CA PHE A 54 5.84 16.19 -21.06
C PHE A 54 4.90 16.97 -21.97
N HIS A 55 3.68 17.21 -21.50
CA HIS A 55 2.73 18.14 -22.12
C HIS A 55 2.02 18.96 -21.05
N PRO A 56 1.78 20.26 -21.26
CA PRO A 56 0.89 21.02 -20.40
C PRO A 56 -0.49 20.36 -20.34
N PHE A 57 -1.07 20.26 -19.14
CA PHE A 57 -2.28 19.49 -18.89
C PHE A 57 -3.46 19.91 -19.79
N SER A 58 -3.63 21.20 -20.07
CA SER A 58 -4.67 21.68 -21.00
C SER A 58 -4.47 21.26 -22.46
N ARG A 59 -3.21 21.07 -22.88
CA ARG A 59 -2.81 20.76 -24.27
C ARG A 59 -2.39 19.31 -24.46
N SER A 60 -2.49 18.48 -23.43
CA SER A 60 -2.16 17.06 -23.48
C SER A 60 -2.88 16.37 -24.64
N PRO A 61 -2.25 15.45 -25.38
CA PRO A 61 -2.93 14.65 -26.39
C PRO A 61 -3.98 13.69 -25.78
N ILE A 62 -3.86 13.38 -24.50
CA ILE A 62 -4.72 12.43 -23.77
C ILE A 62 -5.98 13.15 -23.23
N PRO A 63 -7.20 12.73 -23.64
CA PRO A 63 -8.45 13.36 -23.22
C PRO A 63 -8.67 13.43 -21.71
N GLU A 64 -8.29 12.38 -20.98
CA GLU A 64 -8.47 12.21 -19.54
C GLU A 64 -7.65 13.25 -18.77
N ILE A 65 -6.40 13.51 -19.22
CA ILE A 65 -5.53 14.54 -18.64
C ILE A 65 -6.12 15.93 -18.88
N ARG A 66 -6.66 16.20 -20.08
CA ARG A 66 -7.36 17.47 -20.36
C ARG A 66 -8.63 17.63 -19.52
N GLN A 67 -9.33 16.54 -19.21
CA GLN A 67 -10.50 16.58 -18.33
C GLN A 67 -10.09 16.90 -16.90
N ARG A 68 -9.03 16.26 -16.40
CA ARG A 68 -8.43 16.57 -15.10
C ARG A 68 -7.97 18.03 -15.00
N ALA A 69 -7.33 18.54 -16.05
CA ALA A 69 -6.93 19.95 -16.15
C ALA A 69 -8.12 20.91 -16.00
N ARG A 70 -9.25 20.59 -16.67
CA ARG A 70 -10.48 21.39 -16.56
C ARG A 70 -11.07 21.33 -15.16
N PHE A 71 -11.08 20.15 -14.55
CA PHE A 71 -11.53 19.97 -13.17
C PHE A 71 -10.70 20.81 -12.20
N MET A 72 -9.37 20.72 -12.28
CA MET A 72 -8.46 21.54 -11.49
C MET A 72 -8.75 23.04 -11.64
N LYS A 73 -8.87 23.56 -12.87
CA LYS A 73 -9.17 24.97 -13.13
C LYS A 73 -10.56 25.41 -12.64
N GLN A 74 -11.47 24.48 -12.36
CA GLN A 74 -12.81 24.77 -11.84
C GLN A 74 -12.89 24.70 -10.32
N HIS A 75 -12.01 23.94 -9.67
CA HIS A 75 -12.12 23.63 -8.24
C HIS A 75 -10.93 24.12 -7.42
N ALA A 76 -9.72 24.04 -7.96
CA ALA A 76 -8.53 24.48 -7.26
C ALA A 76 -8.43 26.01 -7.22
N LEU A 77 -7.94 26.51 -6.09
CA LEU A 77 -7.81 27.93 -5.80
C LEU A 77 -6.35 28.36 -5.85
N CYS A 78 -6.13 29.62 -6.20
CA CYS A 78 -4.80 30.20 -6.23
C CYS A 78 -4.25 30.32 -4.80
N PRO A 79 -3.01 29.85 -4.57
CA PRO A 79 -2.37 29.84 -3.25
C PRO A 79 -1.70 31.18 -2.90
N HIS A 80 -1.71 32.16 -3.82
CA HIS A 80 -1.06 33.44 -3.63
C HIS A 80 -1.60 34.18 -2.38
N PRO A 81 -0.74 34.75 -1.52
CA PRO A 81 -1.14 35.39 -0.26
C PRO A 81 -2.08 36.60 -0.40
N VAL A 82 -2.23 37.15 -1.60
CA VAL A 82 -3.16 38.27 -1.85
C VAL A 82 -4.64 37.86 -1.72
N HIS A 83 -4.94 36.58 -2.00
CA HIS A 83 -6.29 36.06 -1.96
C HIS A 83 -6.74 35.73 -0.54
N GLN A 84 -8.00 36.04 -0.25
CA GLN A 84 -8.64 35.70 1.01
C GLN A 84 -8.57 34.18 1.30
N GLN A 85 -8.35 33.85 2.57
CA GLN A 85 -8.35 32.47 3.04
C GLN A 85 -9.75 31.86 2.86
N THR A 86 -9.80 30.64 2.35
CA THR A 86 -11.06 29.94 2.06
C THR A 86 -11.35 28.80 3.01
N ARG A 87 -10.31 28.24 3.62
CA ARG A 87 -10.40 27.17 4.59
C ARG A 87 -9.35 27.35 5.67
N VAL A 88 -9.61 26.74 6.83
CA VAL A 88 -8.62 26.69 7.90
C VAL A 88 -7.43 25.82 7.44
N PRO A 89 -6.18 26.28 7.61
CA PRO A 89 -5.00 25.49 7.25
C PRO A 89 -4.91 24.22 8.08
N THR A 90 -4.59 23.10 7.45
CA THR A 90 -4.49 21.79 8.13
C THR A 90 -3.07 21.48 8.61
N SER A 91 -2.08 22.17 8.07
CA SER A 91 -0.67 22.08 8.47
C SER A 91 0.02 23.45 8.35
N PRO A 92 1.19 23.64 9.00
CA PRO A 92 2.01 24.84 8.79
C PRO A 92 2.55 24.98 7.36
N HIS A 93 2.62 23.88 6.60
CA HIS A 93 3.10 23.84 5.22
C HIS A 93 1.98 24.04 4.20
N ASP A 94 0.73 24.13 4.67
CA ASP A 94 -0.44 24.37 3.84
C ASP A 94 -0.38 25.78 3.22
N PRO A 95 -0.54 25.94 1.90
CA PRO A 95 -0.53 27.26 1.27
C PRO A 95 -1.56 28.23 1.86
N GLU A 96 -2.70 27.73 2.36
CA GLU A 96 -3.71 28.56 3.02
C GLU A 96 -3.19 29.22 4.31
N ALA A 97 -2.14 28.69 4.95
CA ALA A 97 -1.52 29.28 6.14
C ALA A 97 -0.82 30.62 5.83
N ARG A 98 -0.49 30.88 4.56
CA ARG A 98 0.13 32.13 4.10
C ARG A 98 -0.88 33.26 3.89
N LYS A 99 -2.18 32.94 3.85
CA LYS A 99 -3.27 33.90 3.64
C LYS A 99 -3.75 34.44 4.98
N ILE A 100 -3.43 35.70 5.25
CA ILE A 100 -3.72 36.37 6.52
C ILE A 100 -4.96 37.26 6.38
N GLU A 101 -5.93 37.11 7.28
CA GLU A 101 -7.11 37.98 7.34
C GLU A 101 -6.71 39.45 7.54
N GLY A 102 -7.32 40.35 6.76
CA GLY A 102 -7.03 41.79 6.81
C GLY A 102 -5.82 42.25 6.00
N VAL A 103 -4.93 41.34 5.59
CA VAL A 103 -3.83 41.60 4.63
C VAL A 103 -4.19 41.08 3.24
N SER A 104 -4.79 39.90 3.18
CA SER A 104 -5.26 39.27 1.94
C SER A 104 -6.59 39.90 1.55
N THR A 105 -6.57 40.78 0.55
CA THR A 105 -7.69 41.66 0.22
C THR A 105 -8.50 41.19 -0.98
N GLU A 106 -7.89 40.41 -1.88
CA GLU A 106 -8.55 39.96 -3.10
C GLU A 106 -9.47 38.76 -2.87
N PRO A 107 -10.58 38.64 -3.63
CA PRO A 107 -11.42 37.46 -3.57
C PRO A 107 -10.62 36.22 -4.02
N PRO A 108 -10.97 35.02 -3.54
CA PRO A 108 -10.37 33.78 -4.02
C PRO A 108 -10.54 33.63 -5.53
N ALA A 109 -9.47 33.27 -6.22
CA ALA A 109 -9.47 33.05 -7.67
C ALA A 109 -9.08 31.60 -7.98
N HIS A 110 -9.66 31.04 -9.04
CA HIS A 110 -9.32 29.69 -9.49
C HIS A 110 -7.99 29.66 -10.25
N VAL A 111 -7.28 28.54 -10.16
CA VAL A 111 -6.05 28.34 -10.93
C VAL A 111 -6.36 28.37 -12.44
N SER A 112 -5.49 28.99 -13.22
CA SER A 112 -5.70 29.13 -14.66
C SER A 112 -4.39 29.08 -15.45
N PHE A 113 -3.32 29.65 -14.88
CA PHE A 113 -1.98 29.73 -15.46
C PHE A 113 -1.24 28.42 -15.26
N GLU A 114 -0.77 27.84 -16.36
CA GLU A 114 0.05 26.62 -16.38
C GLU A 114 1.53 27.00 -16.47
N CYS A 115 2.32 26.54 -15.50
CA CYS A 115 3.76 26.78 -15.50
C CYS A 115 4.41 26.14 -16.74
N PRO A 116 5.27 26.86 -17.50
CA PRO A 116 5.94 26.31 -18.68
C PRO A 116 6.83 25.10 -18.40
N ASP A 117 7.39 25.00 -17.18
CA ASP A 117 8.36 23.96 -16.82
C ASP A 117 7.71 22.68 -16.28
N CYS A 118 6.63 22.78 -15.51
CA CYS A 118 5.92 21.62 -14.97
C CYS A 118 4.61 21.29 -15.69
N GLY A 119 4.03 22.23 -16.44
CA GLY A 119 2.84 22.02 -17.26
C GLY A 119 1.53 21.88 -16.47
N ILE A 120 1.53 22.20 -15.18
CA ILE A 120 0.37 22.09 -14.28
C ILE A 120 -0.11 23.49 -13.88
N ALA A 121 -1.43 23.67 -13.77
CA ALA A 121 -2.03 24.93 -13.34
C ALA A 121 -2.00 25.05 -11.82
N THR A 122 -1.22 26.01 -11.30
CA THR A 122 -1.03 26.24 -9.86
C THR A 122 -1.47 27.63 -9.41
N TYR A 123 -1.44 28.63 -10.29
CA TYR A 123 -1.82 30.02 -9.97
C TYR A 123 -2.93 30.53 -10.90
N CYS A 124 -3.65 31.57 -10.48
CA CYS A 124 -4.70 32.17 -11.31
C CYS A 124 -4.15 33.03 -12.46
N SER A 125 -2.92 33.56 -12.35
CA SER A 125 -2.29 34.42 -13.36
C SER A 125 -0.76 34.20 -13.40
N GLU A 126 -0.12 34.64 -14.48
CA GLU A 126 1.34 34.65 -14.61
C GLU A 126 2.00 35.57 -13.58
N GLU A 127 1.37 36.70 -13.26
CA GLU A 127 1.85 37.66 -12.27
C GLU A 127 1.93 37.02 -10.88
N HIS A 128 0.86 36.35 -10.42
CA HIS A 128 0.86 35.67 -9.11
C HIS A 128 1.84 34.49 -9.06
N TRP A 129 2.06 33.80 -10.18
CA TRP A 129 3.08 32.77 -10.28
C TRP A 129 4.50 33.36 -10.21
N ALA A 130 4.75 34.51 -10.86
CA ALA A 130 6.04 35.18 -10.85
C ALA A 130 6.36 35.79 -9.46
N ASP A 131 5.34 36.34 -8.79
CA ASP A 131 5.49 36.90 -7.44
C ASP A 131 5.76 35.80 -6.39
N ASP A 132 5.14 34.62 -6.52
CA ASP A 132 5.32 33.46 -5.63
C ASP A 132 6.25 32.38 -6.23
N PHE A 133 7.14 32.79 -7.15
CA PHE A 133 7.97 31.87 -7.93
C PHE A 133 8.90 31.03 -7.07
N GLU A 134 9.45 31.59 -5.98
CA GLU A 134 10.33 30.86 -5.05
C GLU A 134 9.61 29.67 -4.41
N ALA A 135 8.37 29.86 -3.93
CA ALA A 135 7.58 28.76 -3.36
C ALA A 135 7.20 27.74 -4.44
N HIS A 136 6.90 28.18 -5.66
CA HIS A 136 6.63 27.28 -6.77
C HIS A 136 7.86 26.43 -7.15
N LEU A 137 9.05 27.02 -7.15
CA LEU A 137 10.30 26.34 -7.47
C LEU A 137 10.56 25.13 -6.55
N GLU A 138 10.14 25.18 -5.28
CA GLU A 138 10.30 24.07 -4.34
C GLU A 138 9.56 22.79 -4.77
N ILE A 139 8.47 22.94 -5.55
CA ILE A 139 7.62 21.83 -5.98
C ILE A 139 7.60 21.62 -7.50
N CYS A 140 8.16 22.55 -8.29
CA CYS A 140 8.06 22.58 -9.75
C CYS A 140 8.59 21.29 -10.40
N ASP A 141 9.77 20.82 -9.96
CA ASP A 141 10.37 19.57 -10.47
C ASP A 141 9.51 18.35 -10.14
N THR A 142 8.90 18.30 -8.96
CA THR A 142 8.00 17.22 -8.56
C THR A 142 6.71 17.25 -9.37
N LEU A 143 6.13 18.43 -9.61
CA LEU A 143 4.97 18.60 -10.47
C LEU A 143 5.26 18.17 -11.91
N ARG A 144 6.47 18.48 -12.42
CA ARG A 144 6.91 18.02 -13.74
C ARG A 144 7.01 16.49 -13.78
N GLN A 145 7.57 15.88 -12.74
CA GLN A 145 7.64 14.44 -12.62
C GLN A 145 6.26 13.79 -12.60
N ILE A 146 5.30 14.35 -11.84
CA ILE A 146 3.91 13.88 -11.81
C ILE A 146 3.30 13.98 -13.21
N ASN A 147 3.52 15.10 -13.91
CA ASN A 147 3.04 15.29 -15.27
C ASN A 147 3.57 14.20 -16.21
N GLU A 148 4.88 13.97 -16.24
CA GLU A 148 5.50 12.95 -17.08
C GLU A 148 5.03 11.54 -16.71
N ASP A 149 4.91 11.22 -15.42
CA ASP A 149 4.44 9.92 -14.93
C ASP A 149 2.97 9.66 -15.31
N ASP A 150 2.11 10.69 -15.30
CA ASP A 150 0.70 10.57 -15.67
C ASP A 150 0.48 10.40 -17.17
N HIS A 151 1.32 11.05 -17.99
CA HIS A 151 1.34 10.85 -19.43
C HIS A 151 1.92 9.49 -19.80
N ASP A 152 2.94 9.03 -19.08
CA ASP A 152 3.54 7.69 -19.29
C ASP A 152 2.50 6.61 -19.12
N LEU A 153 1.79 6.65 -18.00
CA LEU A 153 0.71 5.74 -17.65
C LEU A 153 -0.39 5.65 -18.69
N ARG A 154 -0.80 6.79 -19.25
CA ARG A 154 -1.84 6.89 -20.26
C ARG A 154 -1.29 6.87 -21.68
N SER A 155 -0.01 6.55 -21.86
CA SER A 155 0.64 6.46 -23.17
C SER A 155 0.18 5.25 -23.97
N GLY A 156 -0.40 4.24 -23.32
CA GLY A 156 -0.76 2.97 -23.94
C GLY A 156 0.42 2.03 -24.21
N ARG A 157 1.62 2.32 -23.69
CA ARG A 157 2.76 1.41 -23.76
C ARG A 157 2.52 0.13 -22.93
N TRP A 158 3.34 -0.88 -23.19
CA TRP A 158 3.45 -2.03 -22.29
C TRP A 158 4.21 -1.63 -21.01
N PHE A 159 3.73 -2.13 -19.87
CA PHE A 159 4.31 -1.90 -18.56
C PHE A 159 4.90 -3.20 -18.01
N PRO A 160 6.17 -3.53 -18.31
CA PRO A 160 6.88 -4.61 -17.62
C PRO A 160 6.90 -4.39 -16.09
N GLU A 161 6.76 -3.15 -15.64
CA GLU A 161 6.66 -2.77 -14.23
C GLU A 161 5.51 -3.43 -13.47
N PHE A 162 4.46 -3.87 -14.17
CA PHE A 162 3.30 -4.54 -13.58
C PHE A 162 3.35 -6.06 -13.75
N GLU A 163 4.43 -6.60 -14.29
CA GLU A 163 4.70 -8.04 -14.29
C GLU A 163 5.33 -8.47 -12.96
N TYR A 164 4.53 -9.09 -12.10
CA TYR A 164 4.97 -9.48 -10.78
C TYR A 164 5.52 -10.92 -10.75
N PRO A 165 6.65 -11.15 -10.05
CA PRO A 165 7.22 -12.50 -9.94
C PRO A 165 6.33 -13.41 -9.09
N GLY A 166 6.29 -14.69 -9.47
CA GLY A 166 5.59 -15.73 -8.72
C GLY A 166 6.31 -16.17 -7.44
N PRO A 167 5.96 -17.37 -6.91
CA PRO A 167 6.64 -17.99 -5.78
C PRO A 167 8.13 -18.20 -6.06
N GLN A 168 8.97 -18.03 -5.04
CA GLN A 168 10.40 -18.35 -5.10
C GLN A 168 10.70 -19.72 -4.49
N MET A 169 11.92 -20.20 -4.72
CA MET A 169 12.46 -21.34 -3.98
C MET A 169 12.53 -21.03 -2.48
N ASP A 170 12.18 -22.00 -1.65
CA ASP A 170 12.10 -21.84 -0.20
C ASP A 170 13.43 -21.42 0.47
N GLU A 171 14.58 -21.62 -0.20
CA GLU A 171 15.89 -21.23 0.28
C GLU A 171 16.34 -19.83 -0.16
N ALA A 172 15.60 -19.19 -1.08
CA ALA A 172 15.90 -17.82 -1.50
C ALA A 172 15.54 -16.85 -0.38
N LEU A 173 16.53 -16.12 0.11
CA LEU A 173 16.33 -15.10 1.13
C LEU A 173 15.88 -13.78 0.48
N VAL A 174 14.82 -13.19 1.04
CA VAL A 174 14.33 -11.87 0.64
C VAL A 174 15.07 -10.80 1.45
N ASN A 175 15.67 -9.82 0.76
CA ASN A 175 16.31 -8.68 1.41
C ASN A 175 15.35 -7.49 1.46
N MET A 176 14.89 -7.15 2.66
CA MET A 176 13.94 -6.07 2.92
C MET A 176 14.60 -4.72 3.29
N THR A 177 15.88 -4.53 2.99
CA THR A 177 16.62 -3.32 3.44
C THR A 177 16.12 -2.05 2.76
N ASN A 178 15.88 -2.13 1.44
CA ASN A 178 15.34 -1.06 0.59
C ASN A 178 14.67 -1.68 -0.66
N TRP A 179 14.06 -0.83 -1.50
CA TRP A 179 13.40 -1.22 -2.74
C TRP A 179 14.29 -2.00 -3.70
N ASP A 180 15.51 -1.51 -3.98
CA ASP A 180 16.41 -2.15 -4.95
C ASP A 180 16.79 -3.57 -4.55
N THR A 181 17.20 -3.76 -3.29
CA THR A 181 17.56 -5.10 -2.79
C THR A 181 16.37 -6.03 -2.74
N PHE A 182 15.18 -5.49 -2.47
CA PHE A 182 13.95 -6.26 -2.45
C PHE A 182 13.59 -6.75 -3.85
N LEU A 183 13.50 -5.84 -4.82
CA LEU A 183 13.13 -6.18 -6.20
C LEU A 183 14.13 -7.17 -6.81
N TYR A 184 15.43 -6.96 -6.56
CA TYR A 184 16.48 -7.88 -6.99
C TYR A 184 16.32 -9.28 -6.38
N THR A 185 16.20 -9.39 -5.06
CA THR A 185 16.07 -10.71 -4.40
C THR A 185 14.76 -11.40 -4.75
N ARG A 186 13.69 -10.65 -5.01
CA ARG A 186 12.40 -11.17 -5.47
C ARG A 186 12.35 -11.50 -6.96
N GLN A 187 13.44 -11.31 -7.71
CA GLN A 187 13.53 -11.59 -9.15
C GLN A 187 12.47 -10.82 -9.97
N PHE A 188 12.21 -9.57 -9.60
CA PHE A 188 11.50 -8.66 -10.49
C PHE A 188 12.33 -8.42 -11.76
N GLU A 189 11.65 -8.05 -12.84
CA GLU A 189 12.35 -7.57 -14.03
C GLU A 189 13.27 -6.40 -13.65
N ALA A 190 14.47 -6.35 -14.25
CA ALA A 190 15.48 -5.38 -13.89
C ALA A 190 14.99 -3.94 -14.17
N VAL A 191 14.61 -3.23 -13.11
CA VAL A 191 14.15 -1.85 -13.18
C VAL A 191 15.37 -0.93 -13.14
N ASN A 192 15.77 -0.40 -14.29
CA ASN A 192 16.95 0.45 -14.41
C ASN A 192 16.61 1.96 -14.47
N ASP A 193 15.34 2.30 -14.67
CA ASP A 193 14.86 3.67 -14.86
C ASP A 193 14.07 4.14 -13.63
N GLU A 194 14.32 5.37 -13.18
CA GLU A 194 13.69 5.93 -11.99
C GLU A 194 12.17 6.02 -12.15
N ARG A 195 11.69 6.34 -13.36
CA ARG A 195 10.25 6.37 -13.66
C ARG A 195 9.62 5.00 -13.50
N SER A 196 10.28 3.96 -14.00
CA SER A 196 9.81 2.59 -13.86
C SER A 196 9.73 2.21 -12.37
N MET A 197 10.74 2.59 -11.57
CA MET A 197 10.72 2.40 -10.11
C MET A 197 9.52 3.10 -9.45
N ARG A 198 9.20 4.34 -9.84
CA ARG A 198 8.02 5.05 -9.32
C ARG A 198 6.72 4.30 -9.61
N GLN A 199 6.55 3.75 -10.81
CA GLN A 199 5.34 2.98 -11.15
C GLN A 199 5.24 1.66 -10.37
N VAL A 200 6.34 0.89 -10.30
CA VAL A 200 6.40 -0.37 -9.55
C VAL A 200 6.04 -0.17 -8.08
N THR A 201 6.64 0.85 -7.45
CA THR A 201 6.51 1.08 -6.01
C THR A 201 5.13 1.60 -5.59
N LYS A 202 4.40 2.29 -6.48
CA LYS A 202 3.06 2.84 -6.17
C LYS A 202 2.04 1.79 -5.76
N LEU A 203 2.02 0.63 -6.41
CA LEU A 203 1.08 -0.44 -6.06
C LEU A 203 1.66 -1.37 -4.99
N LEU A 204 2.96 -1.68 -5.07
CA LEU A 204 3.60 -2.61 -4.15
C LEU A 204 3.79 -2.05 -2.74
N THR A 205 3.77 -0.73 -2.55
CA THR A 205 3.94 -0.13 -1.22
C THR A 205 2.95 -0.67 -0.19
N TYR A 206 1.72 -1.00 -0.58
CA TYR A 206 0.69 -1.49 0.35
C TYR A 206 1.02 -2.86 0.95
N PRO A 207 1.16 -3.95 0.14
CA PRO A 207 1.55 -5.25 0.69
C PRO A 207 2.95 -5.23 1.31
N LEU A 208 3.90 -4.46 0.76
CA LEU A 208 5.28 -4.48 1.27
C LEU A 208 5.47 -3.67 2.55
N THR A 209 4.63 -2.67 2.81
CA THR A 209 4.63 -2.03 4.13
C THR A 209 4.26 -3.04 5.22
N ILE A 210 3.21 -3.84 5.00
CA ILE A 210 2.83 -4.92 5.93
C ILE A 210 3.94 -5.98 6.00
N GLY A 211 4.39 -6.46 4.85
CA GLY A 211 5.43 -7.48 4.74
C GLY A 211 6.71 -7.06 5.45
N SER A 212 7.20 -5.83 5.24
CA SER A 212 8.43 -5.33 5.83
C SER A 212 8.38 -5.26 7.36
N VAL A 213 7.21 -4.99 7.96
CA VAL A 213 7.06 -5.00 9.43
C VAL A 213 6.95 -6.42 9.98
N LEU A 214 6.25 -7.31 9.29
CA LEU A 214 5.93 -8.67 9.75
C LEU A 214 6.94 -9.75 9.32
N HIS A 215 7.87 -9.44 8.42
CA HIS A 215 8.89 -10.38 7.95
C HIS A 215 9.97 -10.62 9.01
N GLU A 216 10.56 -11.82 9.05
CA GLU A 216 11.61 -12.16 10.02
C GLU A 216 12.88 -11.32 9.80
N LEU A 217 13.20 -11.04 8.53
CA LEU A 217 14.29 -10.15 8.10
C LEU A 217 13.83 -8.69 7.97
N SER A 218 12.84 -8.28 8.74
CA SER A 218 12.34 -6.91 8.78
C SER A 218 13.48 -5.90 8.98
N PRO A 219 13.50 -4.78 8.22
CA PRO A 219 14.49 -3.72 8.45
C PRO A 219 14.25 -3.01 9.79
N TYR A 220 13.05 -3.11 10.35
CA TYR A 220 12.67 -2.55 11.65
C TYR A 220 13.06 -3.48 12.80
N ASN A 221 13.86 -2.96 13.72
CA ASN A 221 14.45 -3.70 14.84
C ASN A 221 14.77 -2.76 16.03
N ILE A 222 15.22 -3.31 17.15
CA ILE A 222 15.48 -2.54 18.39
C ILE A 222 16.82 -1.79 18.38
N ARG A 223 17.68 -2.01 17.38
CA ARG A 223 18.97 -1.33 17.29
C ARG A 223 18.76 0.14 16.90
N PRO A 224 19.76 1.01 17.12
CA PRO A 224 19.68 2.40 16.68
C PRO A 224 19.29 2.51 15.20
N GLY A 225 18.27 3.31 14.90
CA GLY A 225 17.71 3.49 13.55
C GLY A 225 16.68 2.43 13.11
N GLY A 226 16.40 1.41 13.92
CA GLY A 226 15.40 0.38 13.64
C GLY A 226 13.98 0.70 14.12
N ARG A 227 13.80 1.74 14.96
CA ARG A 227 12.53 2.31 15.46
C ARG A 227 11.58 1.36 16.20
N LEU A 228 11.97 0.11 16.48
CA LEU A 228 11.12 -0.82 17.20
C LEU A 228 11.33 -0.69 18.71
N THR A 229 10.24 -0.52 19.46
CA THR A 229 10.30 -0.45 20.93
C THR A 229 10.47 -1.85 21.54
N PRO A 230 10.83 -1.98 22.83
CA PRO A 230 10.85 -3.27 23.53
C PRO A 230 9.49 -3.99 23.50
N GLU A 231 8.39 -3.24 23.63
CA GLU A 231 7.03 -3.81 23.52
C GLU A 231 6.69 -4.21 22.09
N GLY A 232 7.16 -3.43 21.11
CA GLY A 232 7.13 -3.77 19.68
C GLY A 232 7.80 -5.10 19.40
N LEU A 233 9.01 -5.30 19.91
CA LEU A 233 9.74 -6.55 19.75
C LEU A 233 8.97 -7.73 20.32
N LYS A 234 8.41 -7.61 21.54
CA LYS A 234 7.61 -8.68 22.15
C LYS A 234 6.36 -9.00 21.31
N SER A 235 5.65 -7.98 20.83
CA SER A 235 4.40 -8.14 20.08
C SER A 235 4.63 -8.73 18.69
N LEU A 236 5.59 -8.18 17.94
CA LEU A 236 5.84 -8.58 16.55
C LEU A 236 6.64 -9.88 16.44
N SER A 237 7.48 -10.24 17.43
CA SER A 237 8.23 -11.51 17.39
C SER A 237 7.30 -12.72 17.38
N ALA A 238 6.17 -12.64 18.09
CA ALA A 238 5.13 -13.67 18.08
C ALA A 238 4.54 -13.87 16.67
N LEU A 239 4.09 -12.79 16.03
CA LEU A 239 3.57 -12.83 14.66
C LEU A 239 4.62 -13.27 13.64
N ARG A 240 5.85 -12.75 13.74
CA ARG A 240 6.98 -13.15 12.89
C ARG A 240 7.24 -14.65 13.00
N TYR A 241 7.22 -15.21 14.20
CA TYR A 241 7.39 -16.65 14.41
C TYR A 241 6.25 -17.45 13.78
N THR A 242 5.00 -17.03 13.96
CA THR A 242 3.84 -17.68 13.35
C THR A 242 3.89 -17.64 11.82
N LEU A 243 4.36 -16.53 11.25
CA LEU A 243 4.47 -16.32 9.80
C LEU A 243 5.65 -17.09 9.15
N HIS A 244 6.65 -17.50 9.93
CA HIS A 244 7.80 -18.31 9.49
C HIS A 244 7.92 -19.57 10.35
N PRO A 245 6.93 -20.48 10.29
CA PRO A 245 6.98 -21.71 11.06
C PRO A 245 8.23 -22.52 10.67
N PRO A 246 8.88 -23.23 11.60
CA PRO A 246 10.04 -24.03 11.25
C PRO A 246 9.65 -25.13 10.24
N LYS A 247 10.54 -25.42 9.27
CA LYS A 247 10.41 -26.56 8.34
C LYS A 247 10.27 -27.85 9.14
N THR A 248 9.03 -28.26 9.40
CA THR A 248 8.75 -29.55 10.04
C THR A 248 8.62 -30.57 8.94
N GLY A 249 9.52 -31.56 8.93
CA GLY A 249 9.42 -32.69 8.02
C GLY A 249 8.13 -33.44 8.30
N GLN A 250 7.06 -33.14 7.56
CA GLN A 250 5.88 -33.98 7.53
C GLN A 250 6.30 -35.31 6.91
N GLY A 251 6.68 -36.26 7.76
CA GLY A 251 6.83 -37.65 7.36
C GLY A 251 5.51 -38.17 6.80
N LYS A 252 5.58 -39.13 5.87
CA LYS A 252 4.41 -39.78 5.26
C LYS A 252 3.54 -40.57 6.27
N ASP A 253 3.94 -40.64 7.54
CA ASP A 253 3.24 -41.39 8.59
C ASP A 253 2.17 -40.56 9.30
N ILE A 254 0.99 -41.15 9.45
CA ILE A 254 -0.21 -40.59 10.11
C ILE A 254 0.05 -40.14 11.56
N LYS A 255 1.10 -40.67 12.22
CA LYS A 255 1.49 -40.28 13.60
C LYS A 255 2.11 -38.87 13.71
N GLY A 256 2.42 -38.23 12.58
CA GLY A 256 3.03 -36.90 12.51
C GLY A 256 2.10 -35.78 12.02
N LEU A 257 0.80 -36.05 11.83
CA LEU A 257 -0.20 -35.06 11.44
C LEU A 257 -0.33 -34.00 12.54
N ARG A 258 0.40 -32.89 12.40
CA ARG A 258 0.14 -31.66 13.16
C ARG A 258 -1.00 -30.93 12.45
N LEU A 259 -1.97 -30.43 13.23
CA LEU A 259 -2.97 -29.50 12.69
C LEU A 259 -2.23 -28.37 11.96
N SER A 260 -2.65 -28.07 10.73
CA SER A 260 -2.17 -26.88 10.02
C SER A 260 -2.44 -25.66 10.89
N SER A 261 -1.44 -24.80 11.05
CA SER A 261 -1.63 -23.53 11.77
C SER A 261 -2.81 -22.76 11.17
N PRO A 262 -3.63 -22.10 11.99
CA PRO A 262 -4.70 -21.26 11.48
C PRO A 262 -4.12 -20.13 10.63
N PRO A 263 -4.91 -19.56 9.70
CA PRO A 263 -4.46 -18.45 8.88
C PRO A 263 -4.17 -17.22 9.75
N VAL A 264 -3.11 -16.50 9.42
CA VAL A 264 -2.83 -15.19 9.99
C VAL A 264 -3.81 -14.20 9.38
N ARG A 265 -4.64 -13.56 10.21
CA ARG A 265 -5.64 -12.58 9.80
C ARG A 265 -5.05 -11.17 9.84
N ILE A 266 -5.10 -10.49 8.71
CA ILE A 266 -4.65 -9.10 8.59
C ILE A 266 -5.88 -8.24 8.30
N PHE A 267 -6.29 -7.46 9.28
CA PHE A 267 -7.47 -6.61 9.23
C PHE A 267 -7.06 -5.22 8.72
N VAL A 268 -7.41 -4.90 7.48
CA VAL A 268 -7.21 -3.57 6.89
C VAL A 268 -8.47 -2.74 7.18
N LEU A 269 -8.36 -1.80 8.11
CA LEU A 269 -9.48 -0.96 8.53
C LEU A 269 -9.46 0.38 7.80
N GLY A 270 -10.65 0.93 7.52
CA GLY A 270 -10.77 2.15 6.72
C GLY A 270 -10.32 1.94 5.27
N ALA A 271 -10.46 0.71 4.76
CA ALA A 271 -10.01 0.36 3.43
C ALA A 271 -10.77 1.16 2.36
N ARG A 272 -10.02 1.80 1.46
CA ARG A 272 -10.49 2.59 0.32
C ARG A 272 -9.88 2.02 -0.95
N ALA A 273 -8.94 2.73 -1.57
CA ALA A 273 -8.21 2.30 -2.76
C ALA A 273 -7.37 1.02 -2.55
N GLU A 274 -7.13 0.60 -1.31
CA GLU A 274 -6.38 -0.63 -1.00
C GLU A 274 -7.19 -1.90 -1.27
N SER A 275 -8.50 -1.81 -1.04
CA SER A 275 -9.46 -2.93 -1.21
C SER A 275 -9.59 -3.39 -2.67
N SER A 276 -9.08 -2.59 -3.57
CA SER A 276 -9.40 -2.60 -4.97
C SER A 276 -8.17 -2.64 -5.87
N LEU A 277 -6.98 -2.65 -5.25
CA LEU A 277 -5.74 -3.02 -5.90
C LEU A 277 -5.87 -4.38 -6.59
N PRO A 278 -5.19 -4.58 -7.73
CA PRO A 278 -5.15 -5.87 -8.42
C PRO A 278 -4.75 -6.99 -7.48
N ARG A 279 -5.43 -8.13 -7.56
CA ARG A 279 -5.21 -9.26 -6.62
C ARG A 279 -3.78 -9.80 -6.68
N GLU A 280 -3.15 -9.74 -7.86
CA GLU A 280 -1.74 -10.08 -8.07
C GLU A 280 -0.77 -9.24 -7.22
N VAL A 281 -1.09 -7.96 -6.96
CA VAL A 281 -0.31 -7.10 -6.06
C VAL A 281 -0.38 -7.64 -4.63
N TRP A 282 -1.58 -7.96 -4.15
CA TRP A 282 -1.77 -8.56 -2.82
C TRP A 282 -1.15 -9.95 -2.72
N THR A 283 -1.14 -10.75 -3.78
CA THR A 283 -0.48 -12.08 -3.76
C THR A 283 1.01 -12.00 -3.47
N GLN A 284 1.67 -10.87 -3.78
CA GLN A 284 3.09 -10.67 -3.43
C GLN A 284 3.31 -10.78 -1.92
N LEU A 285 2.35 -10.37 -1.09
CA LEU A 285 2.42 -10.56 0.36
C LEU A 285 2.46 -12.05 0.72
N SER A 286 1.65 -12.90 0.07
CA SER A 286 1.67 -14.35 0.33
C SER A 286 2.97 -15.02 -0.10
N TYR A 287 3.65 -14.48 -1.12
CA TYR A 287 4.95 -15.00 -1.57
C TYR A 287 6.09 -14.66 -0.60
N LEU A 288 5.93 -13.65 0.26
CA LEU A 288 6.86 -13.38 1.35
C LEU A 288 6.75 -14.38 2.50
N PHE A 289 5.62 -15.08 2.62
CA PHE A 289 5.34 -16.01 3.71
C PHE A 289 4.93 -17.38 3.15
N PRO A 290 5.85 -18.10 2.46
CA PRO A 290 5.50 -19.30 1.72
C PRO A 290 4.99 -20.45 2.59
N GLN A 291 5.15 -20.40 3.91
CA GLN A 291 4.73 -21.50 4.80
C GLN A 291 3.48 -21.18 5.61
N SER A 292 2.90 -20.00 5.41
CA SER A 292 1.77 -19.50 6.20
C SER A 292 0.57 -19.20 5.31
N LEU A 293 -0.63 -19.42 5.86
CA LEU A 293 -1.87 -19.01 5.23
C LEU A 293 -2.20 -17.58 5.69
N ILE A 294 -2.62 -16.72 4.77
CA ILE A 294 -2.98 -15.34 5.05
C ILE A 294 -4.45 -15.12 4.73
N HIS A 295 -5.17 -14.51 5.66
CA HIS A 295 -6.52 -14.02 5.43
C HIS A 295 -6.51 -12.50 5.53
N LEU A 296 -6.59 -11.82 4.39
CA LEU A 296 -6.68 -10.37 4.32
C LEU A 296 -8.15 -9.96 4.42
N ILE A 297 -8.47 -9.09 5.39
CA ILE A 297 -9.83 -8.70 5.70
C ILE A 297 -9.95 -7.18 5.56
N PHE A 298 -10.58 -6.71 4.51
CA PHE A 298 -10.88 -5.29 4.30
C PHE A 298 -12.17 -4.92 5.02
N ILE A 299 -12.14 -3.86 5.81
CA ILE A 299 -13.29 -3.34 6.56
C ILE A 299 -13.35 -1.83 6.37
N GLY A 300 -14.47 -1.34 5.85
CA GLY A 300 -14.74 0.08 5.77
C GLY A 300 -15.95 0.40 4.90
N PRO A 301 -16.64 1.53 5.15
CA PRO A 301 -17.79 1.95 4.34
C PRO A 301 -17.42 2.20 2.87
N GLU A 302 -16.17 2.57 2.62
CA GLU A 302 -15.63 2.90 1.30
C GLU A 302 -14.87 1.74 0.63
N SER A 303 -14.92 0.53 1.22
CA SER A 303 -14.16 -0.65 0.75
C SER A 303 -14.64 -1.26 -0.57
N MET A 304 -15.70 -0.70 -1.16
CA MET A 304 -16.21 -1.04 -2.50
C MET A 304 -16.11 0.13 -3.48
N MET A 305 -15.45 1.24 -3.11
CA MET A 305 -15.25 2.36 -4.04
C MET A 305 -14.47 1.92 -5.29
N ASN A 306 -14.98 2.34 -6.45
CA ASN A 306 -14.52 1.98 -7.79
C ASN A 306 -14.52 0.47 -8.11
N ARG A 307 -15.33 -0.32 -7.40
CA ARG A 307 -15.57 -1.74 -7.70
C ARG A 307 -16.97 -1.92 -8.28
N ASP A 308 -17.39 -1.02 -9.17
CA ASP A 308 -18.75 -0.93 -9.69
C ASP A 308 -19.16 -2.19 -10.49
N ALA A 309 -18.19 -2.85 -11.13
CA ALA A 309 -18.39 -4.12 -11.83
C ALA A 309 -18.77 -5.30 -10.91
N GLU A 310 -18.55 -5.18 -9.60
CA GLU A 310 -18.82 -6.24 -8.62
C GLU A 310 -20.20 -6.13 -7.97
N PHE A 311 -21.02 -5.17 -8.41
CA PHE A 311 -22.40 -5.05 -7.97
C PHE A 311 -23.33 -6.01 -8.76
N PRO A 312 -24.40 -6.52 -8.13
CA PRO A 312 -24.87 -6.21 -6.77
C PRO A 312 -24.08 -6.95 -5.68
N LEU A 313 -23.95 -6.29 -4.53
CA LEU A 313 -23.33 -6.90 -3.34
C LEU A 313 -24.13 -8.12 -2.86
N PRO A 314 -23.48 -9.11 -2.22
CA PRO A 314 -24.16 -10.25 -1.63
C PRO A 314 -25.26 -9.83 -0.65
N GLU A 315 -26.44 -10.44 -0.76
CA GLU A 315 -27.53 -10.18 0.19
C GLU A 315 -27.15 -10.60 1.61
N ARG A 316 -27.59 -9.79 2.58
CA ARG A 316 -27.42 -10.11 4.01
C ARG A 316 -28.37 -11.26 4.36
N THR A 317 -27.79 -12.44 4.59
CA THR A 317 -28.52 -13.66 4.96
C THR A 317 -28.16 -14.10 6.37
N SER A 318 -28.87 -15.08 6.94
CA SER A 318 -28.51 -15.63 8.25
C SER A 318 -27.10 -16.25 8.29
N GLN A 319 -26.57 -16.69 7.14
CA GLN A 319 -25.21 -17.22 7.01
C GLN A 319 -24.16 -16.14 6.71
N ASN A 320 -24.59 -15.00 6.18
CA ASN A 320 -23.75 -13.85 5.88
C ASN A 320 -24.42 -12.56 6.38
N PRO A 321 -24.50 -12.35 7.71
CA PRO A 321 -25.29 -11.25 8.29
C PRO A 321 -24.77 -9.86 7.89
N PHE A 322 -23.50 -9.75 7.54
CA PHE A 322 -22.84 -8.49 7.16
C PHE A 322 -22.66 -8.32 5.66
N GLY A 323 -23.13 -9.25 4.83
CA GLY A 323 -22.98 -9.16 3.36
C GLY A 323 -21.52 -9.18 2.91
N ALA A 324 -20.67 -9.92 3.63
CA ALA A 324 -19.25 -10.05 3.33
C ALA A 324 -19.02 -10.63 1.93
N ILE A 325 -18.11 -10.03 1.18
CA ILE A 325 -17.62 -10.57 -0.10
C ILE A 325 -16.41 -11.43 0.20
N VAL A 326 -16.48 -12.72 -0.16
CA VAL A 326 -15.43 -13.68 0.13
C VAL A 326 -14.77 -14.15 -1.17
N GLU A 327 -13.49 -13.84 -1.31
CA GLU A 327 -12.66 -14.27 -2.43
C GLU A 327 -11.69 -15.35 -1.93
N ASP A 328 -12.02 -16.62 -2.18
CA ASP A 328 -11.30 -17.80 -1.67
C ASP A 328 -10.26 -18.37 -2.66
N ARG A 329 -10.23 -17.88 -3.91
CA ARG A 329 -9.36 -18.36 -4.99
C ARG A 329 -8.34 -17.32 -5.47
N VAL A 330 -7.93 -16.40 -4.59
CA VAL A 330 -6.93 -15.37 -4.91
C VAL A 330 -5.54 -16.00 -5.06
N SER A 331 -5.12 -16.80 -4.09
CA SER A 331 -3.93 -17.66 -4.20
C SER A 331 -4.12 -18.91 -3.33
N PRO A 332 -3.33 -19.99 -3.53
CA PRO A 332 -3.42 -21.18 -2.67
C PRO A 332 -3.19 -20.90 -1.18
N LYS A 333 -2.59 -19.76 -0.83
CA LYS A 333 -2.23 -19.36 0.54
C LYS A 333 -2.87 -18.04 0.97
N MET A 334 -3.75 -17.46 0.16
CA MET A 334 -4.36 -16.16 0.44
C MET A 334 -5.86 -16.21 0.19
N LYS A 335 -6.61 -15.79 1.20
CA LYS A 335 -8.03 -15.48 1.13
C LYS A 335 -8.23 -14.00 1.35
N ILE A 336 -9.14 -13.39 0.59
CA ILE A 336 -9.55 -12.00 0.79
C ILE A 336 -11.02 -11.96 1.22
N THR A 337 -11.36 -11.10 2.16
CA THR A 337 -12.75 -10.85 2.53
C THR A 337 -12.98 -9.36 2.73
N THR A 338 -14.04 -8.82 2.14
CA THR A 338 -14.40 -7.40 2.23
C THR A 338 -15.73 -7.22 2.96
N TYR A 339 -15.75 -6.29 3.92
CA TYR A 339 -16.93 -5.87 4.68
C TYR A 339 -17.19 -4.37 4.47
N VAL A 340 -18.39 -4.06 3.97
CA VAL A 340 -18.89 -2.69 3.84
C VAL A 340 -19.60 -2.28 5.14
N ASP A 341 -18.82 -2.17 6.21
CA ASP A 341 -19.28 -1.78 7.54
C ASP A 341 -18.11 -1.18 8.34
N TYR A 342 -18.40 -0.63 9.51
CA TYR A 342 -17.39 -0.16 10.44
C TYR A 342 -16.87 -1.31 11.32
N PHE A 343 -15.59 -1.24 11.71
CA PHE A 343 -14.98 -2.24 12.58
C PHE A 343 -15.71 -2.38 13.92
N HIS A 344 -16.11 -1.26 14.53
CA HIS A 344 -16.76 -1.28 15.84
C HIS A 344 -18.08 -2.07 15.83
N THR A 345 -18.86 -1.98 14.74
CA THR A 345 -20.08 -2.79 14.52
C THR A 345 -19.77 -4.28 14.52
N LEU A 346 -18.75 -4.70 13.75
CA LEU A 346 -18.37 -6.11 13.61
C LEU A 346 -17.75 -6.66 14.92
N HIS A 347 -17.01 -5.81 15.63
CA HIS A 347 -16.40 -6.13 16.92
C HIS A 347 -17.48 -6.39 17.98
N GLU A 348 -18.48 -5.52 18.10
CA GLU A 348 -19.60 -5.68 19.05
C GLU A 348 -20.45 -6.91 18.76
N ALA A 349 -20.62 -7.25 17.48
CA ALA A 349 -21.29 -8.47 17.07
C ALA A 349 -20.46 -9.74 17.31
N ASN A 350 -19.25 -9.62 17.85
CA ASN A 350 -18.29 -10.72 18.05
C ASN A 350 -17.97 -11.49 16.76
N ALA A 351 -18.05 -10.84 15.59
CA ALA A 351 -17.89 -11.49 14.29
C ALA A 351 -16.50 -12.13 14.10
N PHE A 352 -15.48 -11.61 14.79
CA PHE A 352 -14.09 -12.05 14.68
C PHE A 352 -13.53 -12.66 15.97
N TYR A 353 -14.34 -12.79 17.03
CA TYR A 353 -13.89 -13.36 18.30
C TYR A 353 -13.67 -14.88 18.18
N PRO A 354 -12.62 -15.46 18.80
CA PRO A 354 -11.60 -14.80 19.60
C PRO A 354 -10.53 -14.08 18.77
N TYR A 355 -10.00 -13.00 19.34
CA TYR A 355 -8.80 -12.33 18.85
C TYR A 355 -7.55 -13.03 19.39
N ASP A 356 -6.57 -13.24 18.52
CA ASP A 356 -5.31 -13.90 18.84
C ASP A 356 -4.12 -13.02 18.41
N PRO A 357 -3.40 -12.39 19.36
CA PRO A 357 -2.25 -11.56 19.04
C PRO A 357 -1.04 -12.29 18.39
N TYR A 358 -1.07 -13.61 18.30
CA TYR A 358 -0.09 -14.42 17.58
C TYR A 358 -0.45 -14.66 16.11
N PHE A 359 -1.73 -14.44 15.75
CA PHE A 359 -2.26 -14.68 14.40
C PHE A 359 -2.99 -13.48 13.81
N ASP A 360 -3.24 -12.43 14.57
CA ASP A 360 -3.98 -11.26 14.11
C ASP A 360 -3.08 -10.02 14.08
N CYS A 361 -3.34 -9.14 13.10
CA CYS A 361 -2.74 -7.83 13.00
C CYS A 361 -3.72 -6.85 12.36
N PHE A 362 -3.75 -5.61 12.83
CA PHE A 362 -4.50 -4.53 12.20
C PHE A 362 -3.58 -3.65 11.36
N MET A 363 -4.07 -3.21 10.20
CA MET A 363 -3.41 -2.27 9.32
C MET A 363 -4.34 -1.10 9.02
N LEU A 364 -3.83 0.12 9.18
CA LEU A 364 -4.52 1.38 8.93
C LEU A 364 -3.71 2.16 7.90
N PHE A 365 -4.18 2.20 6.65
CA PHE A 365 -3.55 2.98 5.59
C PHE A 365 -4.07 4.42 5.64
N HIS A 366 -3.16 5.36 5.93
CA HIS A 366 -3.43 6.80 6.01
C HIS A 366 -4.77 7.13 6.72
N PRO A 367 -4.95 6.65 7.96
CA PRO A 367 -6.26 6.65 8.61
C PRO A 367 -6.80 8.05 8.92
N GLY A 368 -5.93 9.05 9.07
CA GLY A 368 -6.32 10.40 9.47
C GLY A 368 -6.94 10.40 10.87
N LEU A 369 -6.35 9.67 11.82
CA LEU A 369 -6.88 9.52 13.18
C LEU A 369 -7.03 10.88 13.88
N GLY A 370 -6.04 11.77 13.72
CA GLY A 370 -6.04 13.11 14.28
C GLY A 370 -6.54 14.18 13.31
N HIS A 371 -6.96 13.82 12.10
CA HIS A 371 -7.45 14.79 11.13
C HIS A 371 -8.87 15.27 11.54
N PRO A 372 -9.16 16.59 11.55
CA PRO A 372 -10.45 17.11 12.02
C PRO A 372 -11.68 16.53 11.31
N ALA A 373 -11.55 16.19 10.02
CA ALA A 373 -12.66 15.66 9.24
C ALA A 373 -13.00 14.19 9.55
N SER A 374 -12.03 13.38 9.99
CA SER A 374 -12.19 11.92 10.15
C SER A 374 -12.04 11.44 11.60
N SER A 375 -11.45 12.25 12.48
CA SER A 375 -11.18 11.87 13.88
C SER A 375 -12.43 11.41 14.62
N LEU A 376 -13.58 12.06 14.37
CA LEU A 376 -14.87 11.70 14.97
C LEU A 376 -15.31 10.26 14.65
N GLU A 377 -15.05 9.77 13.44
CA GLU A 377 -15.39 8.39 13.06
C GLU A 377 -14.50 7.37 13.77
N TRP A 378 -13.26 7.77 14.08
CA TRP A 378 -12.28 6.94 14.78
C TRP A 378 -12.47 6.93 16.29
N GLU A 379 -13.10 7.95 16.89
CA GLU A 379 -13.32 8.03 18.36
C GLU A 379 -14.05 6.79 18.90
N ASN A 380 -15.01 6.25 18.16
CA ASN A 380 -15.71 5.01 18.53
C ASN A 380 -14.84 3.77 18.26
N THR A 381 -14.05 3.78 17.20
CA THR A 381 -13.31 2.59 16.76
C THR A 381 -12.06 2.33 17.60
N LEU A 382 -11.36 3.39 18.01
CA LEU A 382 -10.06 3.29 18.69
C LEU A 382 -10.13 2.54 20.03
N PRO A 383 -11.08 2.79 20.96
CA PRO A 383 -11.15 2.04 22.21
C PRO A 383 -11.33 0.53 22.00
N ARG A 384 -12.24 0.15 21.09
CA ARG A 384 -12.50 -1.26 20.71
C ARG A 384 -11.26 -1.90 20.08
N LEU A 385 -10.48 -1.14 19.31
CA LEU A 385 -9.21 -1.59 18.77
C LEU A 385 -8.19 -1.88 19.88
N LEU A 386 -8.09 -1.00 20.88
CA LEU A 386 -7.21 -1.18 22.04
C LEU A 386 -7.65 -2.32 22.97
N GLU A 387 -8.95 -2.64 23.02
CA GLU A 387 -9.47 -3.79 23.76
C GLU A 387 -8.93 -5.13 23.20
N THR A 388 -8.72 -5.22 21.89
CA THR A 388 -8.23 -6.46 21.25
C THR A 388 -6.80 -6.85 21.66
N LYS A 389 -5.98 -5.90 22.10
CA LYS A 389 -4.53 -6.08 22.42
C LYS A 389 -3.69 -6.63 21.26
N ILE A 390 -4.22 -6.54 20.04
CA ILE A 390 -3.55 -6.89 18.78
C ILE A 390 -2.70 -5.69 18.33
N PRO A 391 -1.53 -5.92 17.70
CA PRO A 391 -0.74 -4.85 17.11
C PRO A 391 -1.47 -4.16 15.95
N VAL A 392 -1.46 -2.83 16.00
CA VAL A 392 -2.02 -1.94 14.99
C VAL A 392 -0.88 -1.23 14.28
N LEU A 393 -0.77 -1.45 12.97
CA LEU A 393 0.19 -0.79 12.09
C LEU A 393 -0.51 0.37 11.38
N CYS A 394 0.15 1.52 11.28
CA CYS A 394 -0.40 2.73 10.68
C CYS A 394 0.57 3.35 9.69
N THR A 395 0.05 3.92 8.61
CA THR A 395 0.84 4.78 7.70
C THR A 395 0.32 6.22 7.66
N GLY A 396 1.11 7.13 7.10
CA GLY A 396 0.71 8.52 6.85
C GLY A 396 1.13 9.01 5.47
N TYR A 397 0.41 10.00 4.92
CA TYR A 397 0.73 10.62 3.62
C TYR A 397 1.95 11.55 3.70
N THR A 398 2.10 12.23 4.83
CA THR A 398 3.20 13.14 5.13
C THR A 398 3.74 12.89 6.55
N GLU A 399 4.91 13.46 6.85
CA GLU A 399 5.45 13.47 8.22
C GLU A 399 4.50 14.16 9.21
N TRP A 400 3.90 15.26 8.77
CA TRP A 400 2.98 16.05 9.58
C TRP A 400 1.71 15.25 9.92
N ASP A 401 1.09 14.63 8.93
CA ASP A 401 -0.13 13.83 9.14
C ASP A 401 0.12 12.65 10.07
N MET A 402 1.23 11.93 9.86
CA MET A 402 1.62 10.82 10.72
C MET A 402 1.86 11.29 12.16
N THR A 403 2.55 12.43 12.35
CA THR A 403 2.85 12.97 13.67
C THR A 403 1.59 13.43 14.38
N ARG A 404 0.66 14.09 13.68
CA ARG A 404 -0.65 14.49 14.20
C ARG A 404 -1.45 13.27 14.65
N ASP A 405 -1.52 12.23 13.82
CA ASP A 405 -2.24 11.00 14.14
C ASP A 405 -1.64 10.28 15.35
N TRP A 406 -0.31 10.19 15.42
CA TRP A 406 0.41 9.61 16.55
C TRP A 406 0.14 10.38 17.85
N GLN A 407 0.28 11.71 17.84
CA GLN A 407 0.03 12.56 19.00
C GLN A 407 -1.42 12.43 19.48
N TRP A 408 -2.38 12.46 18.55
CA TRP A 408 -3.79 12.31 18.87
C TRP A 408 -4.08 10.98 19.59
N VAL A 409 -3.51 9.86 19.13
CA VAL A 409 -3.67 8.56 19.81
C VAL A 409 -3.02 8.57 21.19
N MET A 410 -1.82 9.13 21.33
CA MET A 410 -1.11 9.18 22.61
C MET A 410 -1.82 10.07 23.64
N GLU A 411 -2.48 11.14 23.20
CA GLU A 411 -3.26 12.04 24.05
C GLU A 411 -4.62 11.44 24.42
N LYS A 412 -5.40 10.97 23.43
CA LYS A 412 -6.75 10.43 23.64
C LYS A 412 -6.76 9.14 24.46
N CYS A 413 -5.75 8.29 24.27
CA CYS A 413 -5.64 7.00 24.93
C CYS A 413 -4.45 6.96 25.91
N ALA A 414 -4.13 8.12 26.50
CA ALA A 414 -3.04 8.27 27.44
C ALA A 414 -3.14 7.22 28.57
N GLY A 415 -2.07 6.43 28.73
CA GLY A 415 -2.02 5.41 29.75
C GLY A 415 -2.61 4.06 29.38
N GLU A 416 -3.32 3.92 28.26
CA GLU A 416 -3.91 2.66 27.77
C GLU A 416 -3.25 2.10 26.51
N VAL A 417 -2.34 2.86 25.90
CA VAL A 417 -1.61 2.49 24.68
C VAL A 417 -0.13 2.21 24.96
N ASP A 418 0.41 1.18 24.31
CA ASP A 418 1.84 0.92 24.18
C ASP A 418 2.28 1.24 22.74
N LEU A 419 3.32 2.06 22.59
CA LEU A 419 3.97 2.27 21.30
C LEU A 419 4.80 1.03 20.94
N LEU A 420 4.58 0.48 19.76
CA LEU A 420 5.31 -0.69 19.24
C LEU A 420 6.42 -0.27 18.28
N MET A 421 6.18 0.73 17.46
CA MET A 421 7.16 1.30 16.54
C MET A 421 7.04 2.81 16.55
N GLU A 422 8.16 3.49 16.75
CA GLU A 422 8.24 4.94 16.74
C GLU A 422 7.91 5.50 15.34
N PRO A 423 7.22 6.66 15.25
CA PRO A 423 6.94 7.29 13.97
C PRO A 423 8.21 7.61 13.17
N GLY A 424 8.13 7.47 11.85
CA GLY A 424 9.22 7.77 10.93
C GLY A 424 9.00 7.20 9.52
N GLU A 425 9.90 7.56 8.61
CA GLU A 425 9.80 7.22 7.19
C GLU A 425 9.73 5.71 6.93
N ASN A 426 8.77 5.32 6.10
CA ASN A 426 8.60 3.96 5.63
C ASN A 426 9.62 3.63 4.53
N ARG A 427 10.39 2.56 4.72
CA ARG A 427 11.40 2.12 3.74
C ARG A 427 10.79 1.66 2.43
N PHE A 428 9.52 1.27 2.46
CA PHE A 428 8.74 0.83 1.32
C PHE A 428 7.62 1.83 0.98
N ARG A 429 7.83 3.13 1.22
CA ARG A 429 6.92 4.17 0.69
C ARG A 429 6.91 4.18 -0.84
N SER A 430 5.82 4.66 -1.42
CA SER A 430 5.76 4.95 -2.86
C SER A 430 6.83 5.98 -3.22
N LEU A 431 7.59 5.71 -4.29
CA LEU A 431 8.49 6.70 -4.87
C LEU A 431 7.75 7.63 -5.85
N ARG A 432 6.56 7.24 -6.29
CA ARG A 432 5.69 8.08 -7.09
C ARG A 432 4.97 9.09 -6.22
N TRP A 433 4.97 10.35 -6.68
CA TRP A 433 4.18 11.44 -6.15
C TRP A 433 2.78 11.45 -6.77
N ASP A 434 1.81 11.81 -5.95
CA ASP A 434 0.43 12.04 -6.33
C ASP A 434 0.09 13.52 -6.14
N LEU A 435 -0.75 14.02 -7.05
CA LEU A 435 -1.21 15.40 -7.08
C LEU A 435 -2.65 15.46 -6.58
N ASN A 436 -2.92 16.38 -5.65
CA ASN A 436 -4.27 16.70 -5.24
C ASN A 436 -4.93 17.63 -6.27
N ASP A 437 -6.00 17.16 -6.91
CA ASP A 437 -6.68 17.90 -7.98
C ASP A 437 -7.43 19.14 -7.47
N LEU A 438 -7.76 19.17 -6.19
CA LEU A 438 -8.39 20.32 -5.52
C LEU A 438 -7.38 21.33 -4.99
N ASP A 439 -6.12 20.91 -4.81
CA ASP A 439 -5.03 21.76 -4.33
C ASP A 439 -3.70 21.32 -4.97
N PRO A 440 -3.36 21.81 -6.18
CA PRO A 440 -2.21 21.34 -6.94
C PRO A 440 -0.85 21.66 -6.31
N GLN A 441 -0.81 22.43 -5.22
CA GLN A 441 0.40 22.61 -4.42
C GLN A 441 0.58 21.52 -3.35
N ASP A 442 -0.51 20.85 -2.99
CA ASP A 442 -0.51 19.71 -2.07
C ASP A 442 -0.14 18.44 -2.84
N ILE A 443 1.16 18.12 -2.80
CA ILE A 443 1.73 16.90 -3.34
C ILE A 443 2.03 15.92 -2.21
N SER A 444 1.70 14.65 -2.43
CA SER A 444 1.90 13.62 -1.42
C SER A 444 2.48 12.35 -2.03
N CYS A 445 3.02 11.47 -1.19
CA CYS A 445 3.43 10.15 -1.64
C CYS A 445 2.75 9.08 -0.79
N GLY A 446 2.29 8.01 -1.44
CA GLY A 446 1.63 6.90 -0.77
C GLY A 446 2.53 6.26 0.28
N ASN A 447 2.01 6.12 1.51
CA ASN A 447 2.66 5.45 2.65
C ASN A 447 4.01 6.06 3.04
N TRP A 448 4.14 7.39 3.04
CA TRP A 448 5.37 8.08 3.45
C TRP A 448 5.91 7.59 4.80
N GLY A 449 5.06 7.54 5.82
CA GLY A 449 5.43 7.17 7.19
C GLY A 449 4.87 5.82 7.62
N VAL A 450 5.51 5.19 8.60
CA VAL A 450 4.98 3.99 9.27
C VAL A 450 5.26 4.04 10.77
N TRP A 451 4.27 3.65 11.57
CA TRP A 451 4.35 3.52 13.02
C TRP A 451 3.39 2.44 13.51
N ALA A 452 3.50 2.06 14.78
CA ALA A 452 2.66 1.00 15.32
C ALA A 452 2.39 1.18 16.80
N PHE A 453 1.20 0.75 17.24
CA PHE A 453 0.78 0.78 18.63
C PHE A 453 -0.10 -0.44 18.97
N ARG A 454 -0.38 -0.63 20.26
CA ARG A 454 -1.40 -1.59 20.72
C ARG A 454 -2.01 -1.13 22.04
N GLY A 455 -3.13 -1.72 22.43
CA GLY A 455 -3.63 -1.58 23.80
C GLY A 455 -2.71 -2.26 24.83
N LYS A 456 -2.55 -1.63 26.00
CA LYS A 456 -1.72 -2.13 27.10
C LYS A 456 -2.20 -3.48 27.61
N ARG A 457 -1.23 -4.33 27.92
CA ARG A 457 -1.43 -5.57 28.68
C ARG A 457 -1.00 -5.32 30.12
N TYR A 458 -1.93 -5.46 31.06
CA TYR A 458 -1.58 -5.47 32.47
C TYR A 458 -1.00 -6.83 32.81
N GLU A 459 0.21 -6.87 33.36
CA GLU A 459 0.76 -8.11 33.93
C GLU A 459 -0.15 -8.55 35.08
N ALA A 460 -0.54 -9.82 35.09
CA ALA A 460 -1.32 -10.38 36.18
C ALA A 460 -0.44 -10.38 37.45
N THR A 461 -0.65 -9.41 38.33
CA THR A 461 -0.03 -9.41 39.65
C THR A 461 -0.59 -10.58 40.44
N ARG A 462 0.29 -11.50 40.86
CA ARG A 462 -0.07 -12.49 41.87
C ARG A 462 -0.43 -11.70 43.13
N ARG A 463 -1.70 -11.82 43.56
CA ARG A 463 -2.11 -11.37 44.88
C ARG A 463 -1.41 -12.29 45.87
N ASP A 464 -0.37 -11.80 46.53
CA ASP A 464 0.22 -12.52 47.66
C ASP A 464 -0.85 -12.59 48.74
N LEU A 465 -1.40 -13.79 48.94
CA LEU A 465 -2.30 -14.11 50.02
C LEU A 465 -1.45 -14.18 51.30
N THR A 466 -1.33 -13.05 52.00
CA THR A 466 -0.85 -13.01 53.39
C THR A 466 -1.92 -13.49 54.35
#